data_AF-A0A2H0V5Z7-F1
#
_entry.id   AF-A0A2H0V5Z7-F1
#
_cell.length_a   1.000
_cell.length_b   1.000
_cell.length_c   1.000
_cell.angle_alpha   90.00
_cell.angle_beta   90.00
_cell.angle_gamma   90.00
#
_symmetry.space_group_name_H-M   'P 1'
#
loop_
_entity.id
_entity.type
_entity.pdbx_description
1 polymer ?
#
loop_
_entity_poly.entity_id
_entity_poly.type
_entity_poly.pdbx_seq_one_letter_code
_entity_poly.pdbx_strand_id
1 'polypeptide(L)'
;MRPRLYEVYLTVTKMNIGESRGRFVNFMKRILLITILFVIPITALAAFDIDFTSQAPKGDWSQPWQDACEETSIVMVDAFYNDYNLDSDKAAQKIKTIFAIKEKFFGPSYDETAGLIVELINKHLPWEARLVKNPTIDQITFELDTNHPVIVPVHGGTLVNDHYKSNSIDYHMLVLVGYDESRQEFIAHDPGTRYGFRYHYSYSVVMAAMHDFLPNNKTLDGQKVVIFTTNKIIDSAETDGDNDGLLKFEELKWGTNLAQSDTDKDGFLDGEEVRAGYSPLVNELNIKDKSLVRDSSTLRIYLIDGKIKRHIQTLPTLFGYGQLYGSVINVSNKFISQFTNGQPIG
;
A
#
# COMPACT_ATOMS: atom_id res chain seq x y z
N MET A 1 3.49 0.01 22.86
CA MET A 1 3.06 1.01 23.86
C MET A 1 4.29 1.83 24.28
N ARG A 2 4.39 3.09 23.84
CA ARG A 2 5.40 4.04 24.35
C ARG A 2 4.93 4.56 25.73
N PRO A 3 5.82 4.72 26.73
CA PRO A 3 5.44 5.13 28.08
C PRO A 3 5.16 6.64 28.19
N ARG A 4 4.13 6.98 28.97
CA ARG A 4 3.65 8.34 29.28
C ARG A 4 4.60 9.07 30.23
N LEU A 5 4.82 10.36 29.95
CA LEU A 5 5.62 11.28 30.77
C LEU A 5 4.79 11.85 31.94
N TYR A 6 5.34 11.67 33.14
CA TYR A 6 5.31 12.48 34.37
C TYR A 6 4.00 13.12 34.88
N GLU A 7 3.43 12.53 35.95
CA GLU A 7 2.62 13.25 36.94
C GLU A 7 3.54 13.85 38.03
N VAL A 8 3.36 15.13 38.33
CA VAL A 8 4.04 15.84 39.42
C VAL A 8 3.16 15.77 40.68
N TYR A 9 3.63 15.08 41.71
CA TYR A 9 2.99 15.07 43.04
C TYR A 9 3.33 16.35 43.81
N LEU A 10 2.31 17.12 44.22
CA LEU A 10 2.41 18.15 45.26
C LEU A 10 1.65 17.68 46.49
N THR A 11 2.38 17.16 47.49
CA THR A 11 1.84 16.88 48.82
C THR A 11 2.13 18.07 49.73
N VAL A 12 1.13 18.91 50.00
CA VAL A 12 1.22 19.98 50.99
C VAL A 12 0.95 19.38 52.37
N THR A 13 1.98 19.21 53.18
CA THR A 13 1.85 18.79 54.58
C THR A 13 1.41 19.97 55.43
N LYS A 14 0.29 19.80 56.15
CA LYS A 14 -0.20 20.73 57.18
C LYS A 14 0.82 20.83 58.33
N MET A 15 1.29 22.03 58.62
CA MET A 15 1.91 22.37 59.91
C MET A 15 1.09 23.45 60.59
N ASN A 16 0.51 23.10 61.73
CA ASN A 16 -0.08 24.01 62.70
C ASN A 16 0.99 24.34 63.76
N ILE A 17 1.14 25.62 64.10
CA ILE A 17 1.32 26.21 65.45
C ILE A 17 2.09 27.54 65.34
N GLY A 18 1.43 28.61 65.79
CA GLY A 18 1.97 29.55 66.78
C GLY A 18 3.06 30.54 66.38
N GLU A 19 2.65 31.80 66.23
CA GLU A 19 3.36 33.00 66.68
C GLU A 19 4.85 33.19 66.31
N SER A 20 5.09 33.95 65.24
CA SER A 20 5.79 35.25 65.37
C SER A 20 5.71 36.03 64.05
N ARG A 21 4.75 36.97 64.02
CA ARG A 21 4.68 38.05 63.02
C ARG A 21 5.95 38.90 63.12
N GLY A 22 6.74 38.99 62.05
CA GLY A 22 7.84 39.97 61.98
C GLY A 22 9.01 39.68 61.05
N ARG A 23 9.10 38.49 60.43
CA ARG A 23 10.23 38.17 59.52
C ARG A 23 9.85 37.51 58.18
N PHE A 24 8.60 37.68 57.74
CA PHE A 24 8.11 37.06 56.50
C PHE A 24 8.05 38.01 55.28
N VAL A 25 8.26 39.31 55.47
CA VAL A 25 8.07 40.32 54.39
C VAL A 25 9.37 40.65 53.64
N ASN A 26 10.55 40.36 54.21
CA ASN A 26 11.84 40.69 53.58
C ASN A 26 12.55 39.49 52.91
N PHE A 27 12.05 38.26 53.05
CA PHE A 27 12.60 37.10 52.34
C PHE A 27 11.92 36.84 50.98
N MET A 28 10.67 37.27 50.81
CA MET A 28 9.91 37.12 49.55
C MET A 28 10.14 38.23 48.52
N LYS A 29 11.11 39.14 48.72
CA LYS A 29 11.44 40.22 47.76
C LYS A 29 12.72 40.00 46.95
N ARG A 30 13.35 38.81 46.99
CA ARG A 30 14.63 38.56 46.30
C ARG A 30 14.73 37.30 45.44
N ILE A 31 13.63 36.67 45.06
CA ILE A 31 13.67 35.60 44.06
C ILE A 31 12.53 35.83 43.06
N LEU A 32 12.77 36.75 42.12
CA LEU A 32 12.09 36.73 40.83
C LEU A 32 12.82 35.67 39.99
N LEU A 33 12.49 34.39 40.19
CA LEU A 33 12.96 33.33 39.30
C LEU A 33 12.14 33.46 38.02
N ILE A 34 12.67 34.18 37.03
CA ILE A 34 12.16 34.12 35.67
C ILE A 34 12.61 32.74 35.14
N THR A 35 11.77 31.73 35.31
CA THR A 35 11.95 30.46 34.62
C THR A 35 11.61 30.70 33.16
N ILE A 36 12.61 31.11 32.37
CA ILE A 36 12.49 31.07 30.91
C ILE A 36 12.45 29.58 30.55
N LEU A 37 11.24 29.04 30.37
CA LEU A 37 11.06 27.78 29.67
C LEU A 37 11.55 28.02 28.24
N PHE A 38 12.80 27.65 27.97
CA PHE A 38 13.21 27.39 26.60
C PHE A 38 12.40 26.18 26.13
N VAL A 39 11.30 26.45 25.41
CA VAL A 39 10.69 25.45 24.55
C VAL A 39 11.72 25.20 23.46
N ILE A 40 12.58 24.20 23.64
CA ILE A 40 13.36 23.67 22.53
C ILE A 40 12.30 23.09 21.59
N PRO A 41 12.10 23.64 20.37
CA PRO A 41 11.21 22.99 19.43
C PRO A 41 11.80 21.60 19.18
N ILE A 42 11.06 20.56 19.56
CA ILE A 42 11.37 19.21 19.11
C ILE A 42 11.06 19.25 17.62
N THR A 43 12.07 19.45 16.79
CA THR A 43 11.92 19.45 15.34
C THR A 43 11.50 18.04 14.92
N ALA A 44 10.35 17.91 14.28
CA ALA A 44 9.84 16.63 13.83
C ALA A 44 10.64 16.15 12.60
N LEU A 45 11.05 14.88 12.65
CA LEU A 45 11.58 14.12 11.52
C LEU A 45 10.73 12.85 11.45
N ALA A 46 9.98 12.70 10.36
CA ALA A 46 9.26 11.48 10.06
C ALA A 46 9.81 10.93 8.75
N ALA A 47 10.23 9.68 8.75
CA ALA A 47 10.47 8.92 7.54
C ALA A 47 10.27 7.44 7.88
N PHE A 48 9.53 6.74 7.05
CA PHE A 48 9.35 5.30 7.18
C PHE A 48 10.01 4.59 6.01
N ASP A 49 10.26 3.29 6.19
CA ASP A 49 11.02 2.49 5.24
C ASP A 49 10.08 2.03 4.13
N ILE A 50 10.36 2.47 2.91
CA ILE A 50 9.73 2.02 1.68
C ILE A 50 10.88 1.55 0.80
N ASP A 51 10.71 0.45 0.08
CA ASP A 51 11.72 0.08 -0.91
C ASP A 51 11.73 1.06 -2.08
N PHE A 52 12.91 1.25 -2.68
CA PHE A 52 13.08 2.12 -3.83
C PHE A 52 13.40 1.34 -5.08
N THR A 53 12.76 1.74 -6.17
CA THR A 53 13.18 1.40 -7.52
C THR A 53 13.04 2.63 -8.41
N SER A 54 13.98 2.82 -9.34
CA SER A 54 13.77 3.74 -10.46
C SER A 54 12.77 3.14 -11.46
N GLN A 55 12.19 3.99 -12.31
CA GLN A 55 11.33 3.57 -13.42
C GLN A 55 12.03 2.66 -14.45
N ALA A 56 13.35 2.61 -14.41
CA ALA A 56 14.19 1.68 -15.14
C ALA A 56 14.88 0.67 -14.18
N PRO A 57 14.18 -0.33 -13.61
CA PRO A 57 14.74 -1.20 -12.56
C PRO A 57 16.03 -1.94 -12.94
N LYS A 58 16.23 -2.17 -14.25
CA LYS A 58 17.41 -2.83 -14.82
C LYS A 58 18.36 -1.86 -15.55
N GLY A 59 18.14 -0.56 -15.42
CA GLY A 59 18.93 0.49 -16.08
C GLY A 59 18.63 0.70 -17.57
N ASP A 60 17.58 0.08 -18.10
CA ASP A 60 17.06 0.36 -19.45
C ASP A 60 16.03 1.49 -19.38
N TRP A 61 16.36 2.63 -19.99
CA TRP A 61 15.54 3.85 -20.00
C TRP A 61 14.75 4.03 -21.29
N SER A 62 14.65 2.99 -22.12
CA SER A 62 13.80 2.99 -23.31
C SER A 62 12.36 2.61 -22.99
N GLN A 63 11.44 2.79 -23.94
CA GLN A 63 10.03 2.37 -23.79
C GLN A 63 9.91 0.89 -23.35
N PRO A 64 9.00 0.55 -22.43
CA PRO A 64 8.02 1.44 -21.78
C PRO A 64 8.57 2.20 -20.56
N TRP A 65 9.81 1.92 -20.13
CA TRP A 65 10.40 2.47 -18.89
C TRP A 65 10.59 3.98 -18.91
N GLN A 66 10.65 4.58 -20.10
CA GLN A 66 10.80 6.02 -20.26
C GLN A 66 9.64 6.82 -19.67
N ASP A 67 8.42 6.27 -19.71
CA ASP A 67 7.19 6.93 -19.24
C ASP A 67 6.48 6.03 -18.21
N ALA A 68 7.26 5.48 -17.27
CA ALA A 68 6.78 4.55 -16.25
C ALA A 68 6.78 5.17 -14.84
N CYS A 69 6.80 6.50 -14.72
CA CYS A 69 7.00 7.16 -13.43
C CYS A 69 5.80 6.97 -12.49
N GLU A 70 4.59 6.94 -13.05
CA GLU A 70 3.33 6.71 -12.38
C GLU A 70 3.22 5.26 -11.91
N GLU A 71 3.43 4.29 -12.81
CA GLU A 71 3.42 2.86 -12.49
C GLU A 71 4.45 2.55 -11.41
N THR A 72 5.63 3.15 -11.50
CA THR A 72 6.69 2.93 -10.51
C THR A 72 6.33 3.51 -9.15
N SER A 73 5.71 4.69 -9.12
CA SER A 73 5.22 5.32 -7.88
C SER A 73 4.14 4.46 -7.22
N ILE A 74 3.19 3.95 -8.00
CA ILE A 74 2.17 3.00 -7.55
C ILE A 74 2.81 1.75 -6.96
N VAL A 75 3.81 1.17 -7.64
CA VAL A 75 4.48 -0.07 -7.22
C VAL A 75 5.26 0.10 -5.91
N MET A 76 5.92 1.23 -5.69
CA MET A 76 6.59 1.50 -4.40
C MET A 76 5.59 1.57 -3.24
N VAL A 77 4.44 2.22 -3.45
CA VAL A 77 3.37 2.28 -2.44
C VAL A 77 2.71 0.91 -2.23
N ASP A 78 2.47 0.16 -3.31
CA ASP A 78 1.91 -1.18 -3.27
C ASP A 78 2.80 -2.15 -2.49
N ALA A 79 4.12 -2.09 -2.70
CA ALA A 79 5.10 -2.87 -1.96
C ALA A 79 5.08 -2.57 -0.45
N PHE A 80 4.98 -1.29 -0.10
CA PHE A 80 4.87 -0.86 1.29
C PHE A 80 3.61 -1.37 1.97
N TYR A 81 2.45 -1.25 1.34
CA TYR A 81 1.19 -1.69 1.95
C TYR A 81 1.00 -3.20 1.98
N ASN A 82 1.59 -3.94 1.04
CA ASN A 82 1.48 -5.40 0.96
C ASN A 82 2.72 -6.14 1.49
N ASP A 83 3.64 -5.43 2.15
CA ASP A 83 4.82 -5.99 2.84
C ASP A 83 5.64 -6.96 1.97
N TYR A 84 6.05 -6.51 0.79
CA TYR A 84 6.94 -7.28 -0.08
C TYR A 84 8.14 -6.49 -0.57
N ASN A 85 9.30 -7.16 -0.67
CA ASN A 85 10.54 -6.54 -1.12
C ASN A 85 10.53 -6.26 -2.64
N LEU A 86 11.01 -5.08 -3.06
CA LEU A 86 11.24 -4.70 -4.46
C LEU A 86 12.72 -4.85 -4.88
N ASP A 87 13.11 -6.08 -5.24
CA ASP A 87 14.29 -6.26 -6.09
C ASP A 87 14.02 -5.84 -7.55
N SER A 88 15.08 -5.73 -8.36
CA SER A 88 14.96 -5.26 -9.76
C SER A 88 14.08 -6.12 -10.65
N ASP A 89 13.99 -7.43 -10.40
CA ASP A 89 13.16 -8.35 -11.20
C ASP A 89 11.69 -8.19 -10.82
N LYS A 90 11.39 -8.16 -9.52
CA LYS A 90 10.04 -7.96 -9.03
C LYS A 90 9.52 -6.56 -9.36
N ALA A 91 10.34 -5.53 -9.22
CA ALA A 91 9.99 -4.17 -9.64
C ALA A 91 9.60 -4.13 -11.13
N ALA A 92 10.44 -4.70 -12.01
CA ALA A 92 10.14 -4.76 -13.44
C ALA A 92 8.85 -5.54 -13.74
N GLN A 93 8.60 -6.64 -13.03
CA GLN A 93 7.36 -7.40 -13.17
C GLN A 93 6.13 -6.60 -12.73
N LYS A 94 6.19 -5.99 -11.54
CA LYS A 94 5.08 -5.24 -10.94
C LYS A 94 4.73 -3.99 -11.75
N ILE A 95 5.73 -3.25 -12.24
CA ILE A 95 5.50 -2.10 -13.13
C ILE A 95 4.76 -2.54 -14.40
N LYS A 96 5.18 -3.66 -15.02
CA LYS A 96 4.48 -4.22 -16.18
C LYS A 96 3.06 -4.67 -15.87
N THR A 97 2.79 -5.14 -14.66
CA THR A 97 1.43 -5.46 -14.21
C THR A 97 0.56 -4.21 -14.17
N ILE A 98 1.05 -3.09 -13.62
CA ILE A 98 0.28 -1.84 -13.61
C ILE A 98 0.04 -1.34 -15.05
N PHE A 99 1.04 -1.40 -15.93
CA PHE A 99 0.85 -1.11 -17.36
C PHE A 99 -0.25 -1.97 -18.00
N ALA A 100 -0.24 -3.27 -17.76
CA ALA A 100 -1.24 -4.18 -18.33
C ALA A 100 -2.66 -3.88 -17.81
N ILE A 101 -2.80 -3.52 -16.54
CA ILE A 101 -4.08 -3.07 -15.96
C ILE A 101 -4.52 -1.77 -16.65
N LYS A 102 -3.63 -0.79 -16.72
CA LYS A 102 -3.89 0.52 -17.35
C LYS A 102 -4.37 0.34 -18.79
N GLU A 103 -3.60 -0.37 -19.60
CA GLU A 103 -3.91 -0.61 -21.01
C GLU A 103 -5.25 -1.35 -21.20
N LYS A 104 -5.53 -2.34 -20.34
CA LYS A 104 -6.78 -3.12 -20.38
C LYS A 104 -8.01 -2.27 -20.11
N PHE A 105 -7.98 -1.38 -19.11
CA PHE A 105 -9.18 -0.69 -18.61
C PHE A 105 -9.31 0.76 -19.06
N PHE A 106 -8.20 1.43 -19.35
CA PHE A 106 -8.15 2.86 -19.68
C PHE A 106 -7.57 3.14 -21.07
N GLY A 107 -6.97 2.13 -21.71
CA GLY A 107 -6.32 2.26 -23.01
C GLY A 107 -4.86 2.69 -22.92
N PRO A 108 -4.16 2.79 -24.07
CA PRO A 108 -2.75 3.14 -24.11
C PRO A 108 -2.52 4.64 -23.85
N SER A 109 -1.55 4.94 -22.99
CA SER A 109 -1.13 6.28 -22.61
C SER A 109 0.33 6.25 -22.13
N TYR A 110 1.01 7.38 -22.31
CA TYR A 110 2.35 7.59 -21.75
C TYR A 110 2.22 8.19 -20.36
N ASP A 111 1.67 9.40 -20.27
CA ASP A 111 1.45 10.10 -19.01
C ASP A 111 0.00 10.03 -18.55
N GLU A 112 -0.21 10.09 -17.24
CA GLU A 112 -1.54 10.04 -16.63
C GLU A 112 -1.87 11.17 -15.67
N THR A 113 -3.15 11.58 -15.71
CA THR A 113 -3.71 12.48 -14.70
C THR A 113 -3.78 11.78 -13.34
N ALA A 114 -3.65 12.56 -12.27
CA ALA A 114 -3.78 12.07 -10.91
C ALA A 114 -5.17 11.47 -10.64
N GLY A 115 -6.21 11.94 -11.34
CA GLY A 115 -7.56 11.39 -11.26
C GLY A 115 -7.64 9.95 -11.80
N LEU A 116 -7.02 9.67 -12.94
CA LEU A 116 -6.99 8.33 -13.52
C LEU A 116 -6.18 7.37 -12.65
N ILE A 117 -5.05 7.82 -12.08
CA ILE A 117 -4.27 7.03 -11.14
C ILE A 117 -5.10 6.64 -9.92
N VAL A 118 -5.87 7.58 -9.34
CA VAL A 118 -6.78 7.29 -8.24
C VAL A 118 -7.84 6.27 -8.64
N GLU A 119 -8.41 6.38 -9.85
CA GLU A 119 -9.40 5.42 -10.35
C GLU A 119 -8.78 4.01 -10.51
N LEU A 120 -7.59 3.90 -11.10
CA LEU A 120 -6.87 2.64 -11.26
C LEU A 120 -6.60 1.98 -9.91
N ILE A 121 -6.04 2.73 -8.94
CA ILE A 121 -5.76 2.22 -7.60
C ILE A 121 -7.05 1.71 -6.95
N ASN A 122 -8.10 2.54 -6.96
CA ASN A 122 -9.32 2.24 -6.25
C ASN A 122 -10.08 1.05 -6.86
N LYS A 123 -10.00 0.83 -8.17
CA LYS A 123 -10.63 -0.32 -8.83
C LYS A 123 -9.81 -1.60 -8.77
N HIS A 124 -8.47 -1.52 -8.84
CA HIS A 124 -7.66 -2.70 -9.18
C HIS A 124 -6.53 -3.02 -8.19
N LEU A 125 -6.38 -2.27 -7.10
CA LEU A 125 -5.35 -2.54 -6.08
C LEU A 125 -5.96 -2.72 -4.69
N PRO A 126 -5.33 -3.49 -3.78
CA PRO A 126 -5.89 -3.85 -2.47
C PRO A 126 -5.84 -2.71 -1.44
N TRP A 127 -5.57 -1.49 -1.87
CA TRP A 127 -5.46 -0.28 -1.07
C TRP A 127 -6.17 0.87 -1.79
N GLU A 128 -6.22 2.05 -1.16
CA GLU A 128 -7.04 3.16 -1.62
C GLU A 128 -6.25 4.46 -1.76
N ALA A 129 -6.72 5.30 -2.67
CA ALA A 129 -6.20 6.62 -2.91
C ALA A 129 -7.33 7.65 -3.04
N ARG A 130 -7.01 8.89 -2.69
CA ARG A 130 -7.91 10.04 -2.88
C ARG A 130 -7.15 11.24 -3.42
N LEU A 131 -7.81 11.96 -4.33
CA LEU A 131 -7.27 13.17 -4.95
C LEU A 131 -7.57 14.38 -4.07
N VAL A 132 -6.54 15.14 -3.70
CA VAL A 132 -6.68 16.40 -2.95
C VAL A 132 -6.19 17.56 -3.79
N LYS A 133 -7.05 18.57 -3.95
CA LYS A 133 -6.76 19.79 -4.70
C LYS A 133 -6.19 20.86 -3.78
N ASN A 134 -5.16 21.57 -4.23
CA ASN A 134 -4.47 22.63 -3.51
C ASN A 134 -4.10 22.23 -2.07
N PRO A 135 -3.36 21.11 -1.89
CA PRO A 135 -3.00 20.64 -0.55
C PRO A 135 -2.10 21.65 0.17
N THR A 136 -2.14 21.59 1.50
CA THR A 136 -1.21 22.30 2.38
C THR A 136 -0.06 21.38 2.81
N ILE A 137 1.05 21.97 3.27
CA ILE A 137 2.18 21.20 3.84
C ILE A 137 1.71 20.42 5.08
N ASP A 138 0.86 21.01 5.92
CA ASP A 138 0.32 20.36 7.13
C ASP A 138 -0.51 19.11 6.78
N GLN A 139 -1.31 19.16 5.70
CA GLN A 139 -2.05 17.98 5.24
C GLN A 139 -1.11 16.88 4.74
N ILE A 140 -0.07 17.24 3.98
CA ILE A 140 0.91 16.27 3.45
C ILE A 140 1.69 15.63 4.61
N THR A 141 2.20 16.44 5.53
CA THR A 141 2.97 15.96 6.69
C THR A 141 2.13 15.12 7.64
N PHE A 142 0.84 15.44 7.81
CA PHE A 142 -0.10 14.59 8.55
C PHE A 142 -0.21 13.18 7.96
N GLU A 143 -0.34 13.04 6.64
CA GLU A 143 -0.36 11.71 6.00
C GLU A 143 0.95 10.95 6.29
N LEU A 144 2.09 11.62 6.13
CA LEU A 144 3.41 11.02 6.39
C LEU A 144 3.59 10.62 7.86
N ASP A 145 3.10 11.41 8.82
CA ASP A 145 3.10 11.08 10.25
C ASP A 145 2.23 9.86 10.57
N THR A 146 1.23 9.58 9.73
CA THR A 146 0.35 8.40 9.84
C THR A 146 0.81 7.20 9.02
N ASN A 147 2.05 7.23 8.51
CA ASN A 147 2.63 6.20 7.63
C ASN A 147 1.85 5.98 6.33
N HIS A 148 1.34 7.05 5.74
CA HIS A 148 0.72 7.00 4.42
C HIS A 148 1.64 7.71 3.41
N PRO A 149 2.32 6.98 2.50
CA PRO A 149 3.09 7.60 1.45
C PRO A 149 2.19 8.48 0.58
N VAL A 150 2.76 9.58 0.09
CA VAL A 150 2.02 10.57 -0.69
C VAL A 150 2.56 10.58 -2.11
N ILE A 151 1.71 10.34 -3.10
CA ILE A 151 2.09 10.38 -4.51
C ILE A 151 1.86 11.80 -5.04
N VAL A 152 2.86 12.40 -5.65
CA VAL A 152 2.86 13.81 -6.07
C VAL A 152 3.12 13.92 -7.57
N PRO A 153 2.11 14.29 -8.37
CA PRO A 153 2.32 14.71 -9.75
C PRO A 153 3.03 16.07 -9.78
N VAL A 154 4.06 16.20 -10.61
CA VAL A 154 4.88 17.41 -10.70
C VAL A 154 5.18 17.76 -12.15
N HIS A 155 5.25 19.05 -12.43
CA HIS A 155 5.86 19.54 -13.66
C HIS A 155 7.39 19.43 -13.54
N GLY A 156 7.99 18.60 -14.39
CA GLY A 156 9.41 18.23 -14.31
C GLY A 156 10.35 19.42 -14.50
N GLY A 157 10.02 20.37 -15.37
CA GLY A 157 10.83 21.57 -15.61
C GLY A 157 10.96 22.51 -14.40
N THR A 158 10.00 22.44 -13.46
CA THR A 158 10.04 23.21 -12.20
C THR A 158 10.57 22.41 -11.01
N LEU A 159 10.66 21.08 -11.15
CA LEU A 159 11.25 20.22 -10.15
C LEU A 159 12.77 20.29 -10.28
N VAL A 160 13.40 21.12 -9.45
CA VAL A 160 14.85 21.27 -9.44
C VAL A 160 15.48 20.02 -8.81
N ASN A 161 16.13 19.19 -9.62
CA ASN A 161 16.89 18.01 -9.22
C ASN A 161 18.26 17.99 -9.92
N ASP A 162 19.34 17.89 -9.14
CA ASP A 162 20.72 17.90 -9.63
C ASP A 162 21.07 16.73 -10.58
N HIS A 163 20.27 15.66 -10.57
CA HIS A 163 20.44 14.49 -11.42
C HIS A 163 19.65 14.57 -12.73
N TYR A 164 18.82 15.60 -12.90
CA TYR A 164 18.09 15.81 -14.15
C TYR A 164 18.91 16.67 -15.11
N LYS A 165 18.89 16.27 -16.38
CA LYS A 165 19.35 17.16 -17.45
C LYS A 165 18.25 18.19 -17.66
N SER A 166 18.48 19.44 -17.25
CA SER A 166 17.44 20.49 -17.24
C SER A 166 16.70 20.59 -18.60
N ASN A 167 15.37 20.71 -18.54
CA ASN A 167 14.43 21.06 -19.63
C ASN A 167 13.88 19.93 -20.52
N SER A 168 14.02 18.63 -20.18
CA SER A 168 13.53 17.56 -21.06
C SER A 168 12.29 16.78 -20.58
N ILE A 169 11.75 17.09 -19.40
CA ILE A 169 10.62 16.35 -18.81
C ILE A 169 9.52 17.35 -18.46
N ASP A 170 8.38 17.27 -19.14
CA ASP A 170 7.21 18.11 -18.84
C ASP A 170 6.50 17.65 -17.58
N TYR A 171 6.30 16.33 -17.45
CA TYR A 171 5.55 15.71 -16.36
C TYR A 171 6.35 14.60 -15.70
N HIS A 172 6.20 14.47 -14.38
CA HIS A 172 6.85 13.45 -13.58
C HIS A 172 6.04 13.15 -12.32
N MET A 173 6.38 12.06 -11.62
CA MET A 173 5.72 11.67 -10.37
C MET A 173 6.72 11.26 -9.30
N LEU A 174 6.47 11.70 -8.07
CA LEU A 174 7.28 11.41 -6.88
C LEU A 174 6.44 10.67 -5.83
N VAL A 175 7.11 9.91 -4.96
CA VAL A 175 6.50 9.39 -3.73
C VAL A 175 7.17 10.05 -2.54
N LEU A 176 6.45 10.85 -1.76
CA LEU A 176 6.95 11.37 -0.50
C LEU A 176 6.85 10.26 0.55
N VAL A 177 7.96 10.07 1.28
CA VAL A 177 8.14 9.01 2.29
C VAL A 177 8.50 9.57 3.66
N GLY A 178 8.61 10.89 3.75
CA GLY A 178 8.96 11.58 4.98
C GLY A 178 9.19 13.07 4.79
N TYR A 179 9.56 13.74 5.87
CA TYR A 179 9.90 15.16 5.89
C TYR A 179 10.87 15.49 7.04
N ASP A 180 11.64 16.56 6.87
CA ASP A 180 12.46 17.20 7.90
C ASP A 180 11.96 18.64 8.08
N GLU A 181 11.29 18.88 9.21
CA GLU A 181 10.70 20.18 9.52
C GLU A 181 11.77 21.26 9.75
N SER A 182 12.92 20.88 10.33
CA SER A 182 14.02 21.81 10.63
C SER A 182 14.66 22.37 9.36
N ARG A 183 14.67 21.55 8.30
CA ARG A 183 15.22 21.89 6.98
C ARG A 183 14.14 22.38 6.02
N GLN A 184 12.86 22.27 6.39
CA GLN A 184 11.72 22.50 5.51
C GLN A 184 11.82 21.69 4.21
N GLU A 185 12.14 20.41 4.34
CA GLU A 185 12.36 19.49 3.22
C GLU A 185 11.40 18.30 3.29
N PHE A 186 10.87 17.88 2.14
CA PHE A 186 10.30 16.55 1.96
C PHE A 186 11.42 15.56 1.61
N ILE A 187 11.25 14.32 2.07
CA ILE A 187 12.06 13.17 1.67
C ILE A 187 11.23 12.38 0.67
N ALA A 188 11.74 12.22 -0.54
CA ALA A 188 11.04 11.61 -1.66
C ALA A 188 11.79 10.39 -2.20
N HIS A 189 11.03 9.43 -2.70
CA HIS A 189 11.47 8.43 -3.65
C HIS A 189 11.15 8.94 -5.05
N ASP A 190 12.20 9.22 -5.80
CA ASP A 190 12.10 9.78 -7.14
C ASP A 190 12.41 8.70 -8.21
N PRO A 191 11.39 8.14 -8.87
CA PRO A 191 11.61 7.07 -9.84
C PRO A 191 12.35 7.53 -11.11
N GLY A 192 12.42 8.84 -11.39
CA GLY A 192 13.01 9.41 -12.61
C GLY A 192 14.52 9.37 -12.66
N THR A 193 15.17 8.90 -11.60
CA THR A 193 16.63 8.80 -11.51
C THR A 193 17.04 7.64 -10.61
N ARG A 194 18.16 6.98 -10.94
CA ARG A 194 18.77 5.96 -10.05
C ARG A 194 19.25 6.52 -8.71
N TYR A 195 19.32 7.84 -8.57
CA TYR A 195 19.71 8.56 -7.35
C TYR A 195 18.51 9.04 -6.53
N GLY A 196 17.30 8.59 -6.87
CA GLY A 196 16.06 9.09 -6.28
C GLY A 196 15.71 8.50 -4.91
N PHE A 197 16.51 7.59 -4.38
CA PHE A 197 16.26 7.03 -3.05
C PHE A 197 16.42 8.11 -1.97
N ARG A 198 15.33 8.38 -1.25
CA ARG A 198 15.27 9.36 -0.15
C ARG A 198 15.88 10.72 -0.53
N TYR A 199 15.60 11.18 -1.74
CA TYR A 199 16.05 12.47 -2.21
C TYR A 199 15.35 13.59 -1.43
N HIS A 200 16.11 14.63 -1.07
CA HIS A 200 15.61 15.75 -0.29
C HIS A 200 15.20 16.90 -1.21
N TYR A 201 13.95 17.32 -1.12
CA TYR A 201 13.42 18.48 -1.83
C TYR A 201 12.91 19.52 -0.83
N SER A 202 13.25 20.80 -1.00
CA SER A 202 12.60 21.85 -0.18
C SER A 202 11.09 21.83 -0.39
N TYR A 203 10.32 22.12 0.66
CA TYR A 203 8.86 22.25 0.58
C TYR A 203 8.45 23.20 -0.54
N SER A 204 9.11 24.36 -0.64
CA SER A 204 8.83 25.32 -1.71
C SER A 204 9.01 24.75 -3.11
N VAL A 205 10.01 23.89 -3.35
CA VAL A 205 10.25 23.28 -4.66
C VAL A 205 9.13 22.31 -5.01
N VAL A 206 8.79 21.37 -4.11
CA VAL A 206 7.71 20.41 -4.38
C VAL A 206 6.36 21.12 -4.55
N MET A 207 6.03 22.05 -3.65
CA MET A 207 4.76 22.79 -3.71
C MET A 207 4.67 23.71 -4.93
N ALA A 208 5.80 24.24 -5.42
CA ALA A 208 5.85 24.98 -6.67
C ALA A 208 5.70 24.08 -7.88
N ALA A 209 6.36 22.92 -7.91
CA ALA A 209 6.34 22.00 -9.05
C ALA A 209 5.04 21.19 -9.16
N MET A 210 4.30 21.00 -8.07
CA MET A 210 3.07 20.21 -8.02
C MET A 210 2.00 20.74 -8.98
N HIS A 211 1.72 19.96 -10.03
CA HIS A 211 0.67 20.21 -11.00
C HIS A 211 0.20 18.87 -11.58
N ASP A 212 -1.11 18.74 -11.79
CA ASP A 212 -1.70 17.62 -12.51
C ASP A 212 -1.26 17.62 -13.98
N PHE A 213 -1.23 16.45 -14.59
CA PHE A 213 -0.85 16.30 -15.98
C PHE A 213 -1.81 17.07 -16.90
N LEU A 214 -1.24 17.81 -17.85
CA LEU A 214 -1.97 18.35 -19.00
C LEU A 214 -1.18 18.09 -20.29
N PRO A 215 -1.85 17.60 -21.36
CA PRO A 215 -1.16 17.23 -22.59
C PRO A 215 -0.59 18.44 -23.34
N ASN A 216 0.33 18.17 -24.28
CA ASN A 216 1.00 19.16 -25.13
C ASN A 216 1.95 20.09 -24.37
N ASN A 217 2.68 19.55 -23.40
CA ASN A 217 3.64 20.29 -22.56
C ASN A 217 3.00 21.47 -21.80
N LYS A 218 1.83 21.23 -21.21
CA LYS A 218 1.04 22.23 -20.49
C LYS A 218 0.86 21.90 -19.03
N THR A 219 1.61 20.94 -18.51
CA THR A 219 1.49 20.50 -17.11
C THR A 219 1.66 21.67 -16.14
N LEU A 220 2.47 22.69 -16.46
CA LEU A 220 2.59 23.89 -15.62
C LEU A 220 1.28 24.68 -15.42
N ASP A 221 0.32 24.56 -16.34
CA ASP A 221 -1.02 25.15 -16.23
C ASP A 221 -2.01 24.25 -15.46
N GLY A 222 -1.58 23.06 -15.05
CA GLY A 222 -2.38 22.04 -14.38
C GLY A 222 -2.87 22.48 -12.99
N GLN A 223 -3.94 21.85 -12.50
CA GLN A 223 -4.37 22.10 -11.12
C GLN A 223 -3.31 21.52 -10.17
N LYS A 224 -2.96 22.25 -9.11
CA LYS A 224 -2.16 21.66 -8.03
C LYS A 224 -2.96 20.57 -7.33
N VAL A 225 -2.49 19.33 -7.43
CA VAL A 225 -3.15 18.17 -6.82
C VAL A 225 -2.12 17.24 -6.21
N VAL A 226 -2.55 16.44 -5.25
CA VAL A 226 -1.77 15.37 -4.65
C VAL A 226 -2.65 14.16 -4.44
N ILE A 227 -2.04 12.98 -4.43
CA ILE A 227 -2.72 11.72 -4.17
C ILE A 227 -2.33 11.25 -2.76
N PHE A 228 -3.31 11.24 -1.87
CA PHE A 228 -3.16 10.65 -0.54
C PHE A 228 -3.57 9.19 -0.58
N THR A 229 -2.76 8.32 0.02
CA THR A 229 -2.95 6.87 -0.04
C THR A 229 -3.30 6.31 1.34
N THR A 230 -3.87 5.11 1.41
CA THR A 230 -4.11 4.39 2.67
C THR A 230 -4.21 2.90 2.40
N ASN A 231 -3.79 2.06 3.36
CA ASN A 231 -3.91 0.60 3.26
C ASN A 231 -5.34 0.07 3.51
N LYS A 232 -6.32 0.96 3.64
CA LYS A 232 -7.73 0.61 3.87
C LYS A 232 -8.54 0.90 2.63
N ILE A 233 -9.58 0.12 2.38
CA ILE A 233 -10.48 0.26 1.23
C ILE A 233 -11.84 0.82 1.67
N ILE A 234 -11.86 2.01 2.30
CA ILE A 234 -13.08 2.53 2.94
C ILE A 234 -14.13 2.93 1.89
N ASP A 235 -13.72 3.74 0.91
CA ASP A 235 -14.61 4.29 -0.09
C ASP A 235 -14.68 3.41 -1.36
N SER A 236 -13.65 2.60 -1.59
CA SER A 236 -13.53 1.71 -2.75
C SER A 236 -14.02 0.27 -2.53
N ALA A 237 -14.52 -0.08 -1.33
CA ALA A 237 -14.90 -1.45 -1.00
C ALA A 237 -15.90 -2.08 -1.99
N GLU A 238 -16.88 -1.28 -2.44
CA GLU A 238 -18.00 -1.72 -3.27
C GLU A 238 -17.76 -1.54 -4.77
N THR A 239 -16.52 -1.28 -5.19
CA THR A 239 -16.19 -1.27 -6.63
C THR A 239 -16.07 -2.70 -7.16
N ASP A 240 -16.52 -2.92 -8.38
CA ASP A 240 -16.26 -4.13 -9.17
C ASP A 240 -15.37 -3.71 -10.35
N GLY A 241 -14.07 -3.92 -10.21
CA GLY A 241 -13.06 -3.35 -11.11
C GLY A 241 -13.11 -3.97 -12.49
N ASP A 242 -13.23 -5.28 -12.56
CA ASP A 242 -13.20 -6.05 -13.80
C ASP A 242 -14.57 -6.50 -14.30
N ASN A 243 -15.65 -6.18 -13.57
CA ASN A 243 -17.06 -6.37 -13.92
C ASN A 243 -17.45 -7.84 -14.02
N ASP A 244 -16.92 -8.67 -13.14
CA ASP A 244 -17.19 -10.10 -13.07
C ASP A 244 -18.36 -10.44 -12.11
N GLY A 245 -18.83 -9.44 -11.35
CA GLY A 245 -19.91 -9.54 -10.39
C GLY A 245 -19.47 -9.90 -8.96
N LEU A 246 -18.17 -9.82 -8.65
CA LEU A 246 -17.58 -9.91 -7.32
C LEU A 246 -17.05 -8.54 -6.89
N LEU A 247 -17.49 -8.03 -5.74
CA LEU A 247 -17.04 -6.71 -5.28
C LEU A 247 -15.61 -6.78 -4.73
N LYS A 248 -14.85 -5.68 -4.79
CA LYS A 248 -13.46 -5.58 -4.31
C LYS A 248 -13.27 -6.15 -2.90
N PHE A 249 -14.15 -5.83 -1.94
CA PHE A 249 -14.03 -6.39 -0.59
C PHE A 249 -14.24 -7.92 -0.55
N GLU A 250 -15.05 -8.47 -1.46
CA GLU A 250 -15.27 -9.91 -1.62
C GLU A 250 -14.07 -10.55 -2.29
N GLU A 251 -13.55 -9.94 -3.35
CA GLU A 251 -12.34 -10.40 -4.04
C GLU A 251 -11.15 -10.52 -3.09
N LEU A 252 -10.90 -9.48 -2.27
CA LEU A 252 -9.85 -9.52 -1.24
C LEU A 252 -10.08 -10.62 -0.20
N LYS A 253 -11.34 -10.92 0.12
CA LYS A 253 -11.71 -11.99 1.05
C LYS A 253 -11.49 -13.37 0.43
N TRP A 254 -11.79 -13.53 -0.85
CA TRP A 254 -11.61 -14.79 -1.59
C TRP A 254 -10.18 -14.99 -2.07
N GLY A 255 -9.39 -13.92 -2.18
CA GLY A 255 -8.03 -13.92 -2.72
C GLY A 255 -7.98 -13.91 -4.25
N THR A 256 -9.05 -13.47 -4.91
CA THR A 256 -9.11 -13.32 -6.36
C THR A 256 -8.37 -12.06 -6.81
N ASN A 257 -8.18 -11.92 -8.12
CA ASN A 257 -7.42 -10.83 -8.71
C ASN A 257 -8.35 -9.71 -9.18
N LEU A 258 -8.28 -8.55 -8.51
CA LEU A 258 -9.05 -7.31 -8.76
C LEU A 258 -9.05 -6.75 -10.21
N ALA A 259 -8.26 -7.34 -11.10
CA ALA A 259 -8.13 -6.92 -12.48
C ALA A 259 -8.35 -8.07 -13.48
N GLN A 260 -8.72 -9.26 -13.03
CA GLN A 260 -8.91 -10.46 -13.83
C GLN A 260 -10.17 -11.21 -13.42
N SER A 261 -11.19 -11.09 -14.26
CA SER A 261 -12.56 -11.58 -14.02
C SER A 261 -12.73 -13.09 -13.89
N ASP A 262 -11.66 -13.86 -14.05
CA ASP A 262 -11.58 -15.32 -14.01
C ASP A 262 -10.15 -15.62 -13.54
N THR A 263 -9.93 -15.68 -12.23
CA THR A 263 -8.60 -15.67 -11.60
C THR A 263 -7.80 -16.93 -11.94
N ASP A 264 -8.45 -18.09 -11.99
CA ASP A 264 -7.79 -19.38 -12.23
C ASP A 264 -7.76 -19.80 -13.71
N LYS A 265 -8.45 -19.06 -14.57
CA LYS A 265 -8.51 -19.20 -16.03
C LYS A 265 -9.18 -20.49 -16.47
N ASP A 266 -10.20 -20.94 -15.76
CA ASP A 266 -10.98 -22.11 -16.12
C ASP A 266 -12.17 -21.84 -17.05
N GLY A 267 -12.46 -20.56 -17.31
CA GLY A 267 -13.52 -20.10 -18.19
C GLY A 267 -14.81 -19.71 -17.46
N PHE A 268 -14.84 -19.76 -16.12
CA PHE A 268 -15.92 -19.20 -15.30
C PHE A 268 -15.45 -17.91 -14.62
N LEU A 269 -16.38 -16.97 -14.41
CA LEU A 269 -16.05 -15.74 -13.73
C LEU A 269 -15.98 -15.96 -12.22
N ASP A 270 -15.09 -15.25 -11.51
CA ASP A 270 -14.92 -15.46 -10.06
C ASP A 270 -16.24 -15.20 -9.31
N GLY A 271 -16.95 -14.14 -9.70
CA GLY A 271 -18.28 -13.80 -9.18
C GLY A 271 -19.35 -14.87 -9.48
N GLU A 272 -19.27 -15.57 -10.61
CA GLU A 272 -20.18 -16.68 -10.94
C GLU A 272 -19.90 -17.91 -10.08
N GLU A 273 -18.62 -18.25 -9.92
CA GLU A 273 -18.19 -19.40 -9.13
C GLU A 273 -18.54 -19.23 -7.65
N VAL A 274 -18.22 -18.07 -7.06
CA VAL A 274 -18.55 -17.75 -5.67
C VAL A 274 -20.06 -17.89 -5.43
N ARG A 275 -20.89 -17.34 -6.32
CA ARG A 275 -22.36 -17.42 -6.22
C ARG A 275 -22.89 -18.84 -6.35
N ALA A 276 -22.24 -19.67 -7.18
CA ALA A 276 -22.57 -21.07 -7.36
C ALA A 276 -21.98 -22.00 -6.29
N GLY A 277 -21.09 -21.48 -5.43
CA GLY A 277 -20.43 -22.18 -4.34
C GLY A 277 -19.19 -22.98 -4.75
N TYR A 278 -18.62 -22.67 -5.92
CA TYR A 278 -17.34 -23.20 -6.41
C TYR A 278 -16.16 -22.33 -5.93
N SER A 279 -14.94 -22.72 -6.28
CA SER A 279 -13.70 -22.08 -5.81
C SER A 279 -13.09 -21.23 -6.94
N PRO A 280 -13.07 -19.89 -6.84
CA PRO A 280 -12.55 -19.01 -7.91
C PRO A 280 -11.03 -19.01 -8.08
N LEU A 281 -10.33 -19.92 -7.39
CA LEU A 281 -8.87 -19.99 -7.34
C LEU A 281 -8.32 -21.32 -7.87
N VAL A 282 -9.20 -22.25 -8.20
CA VAL A 282 -8.81 -23.61 -8.60
C VAL A 282 -9.81 -24.12 -9.62
N ASN A 283 -9.29 -24.42 -10.81
CA ASN A 283 -10.03 -25.08 -11.88
C ASN A 283 -10.49 -26.49 -11.44
N GLU A 284 -11.67 -26.57 -10.81
CA GLU A 284 -12.15 -27.80 -10.19
C GLU A 284 -12.54 -28.85 -11.22
N LEU A 285 -12.86 -28.42 -12.45
CA LEU A 285 -13.20 -29.30 -13.57
C LEU A 285 -12.02 -30.13 -14.07
N ASN A 286 -10.79 -29.65 -13.88
CA ASN A 286 -9.57 -30.30 -14.34
C ASN A 286 -8.79 -31.02 -13.23
N ILE A 287 -9.39 -31.17 -12.03
CA ILE A 287 -8.79 -31.97 -10.96
C ILE A 287 -8.79 -33.45 -11.36
N LYS A 288 -7.59 -34.03 -11.41
CA LYS A 288 -7.39 -35.42 -11.85
C LYS A 288 -7.88 -36.41 -10.81
N ASP A 289 -8.26 -37.60 -11.27
CA ASP A 289 -8.41 -38.75 -10.38
C ASP A 289 -7.10 -39.01 -9.61
N LYS A 290 -7.20 -39.58 -8.42
CA LYS A 290 -6.07 -39.78 -7.49
C LYS A 290 -5.43 -38.48 -7.02
N SER A 291 -6.23 -37.44 -6.80
CA SER A 291 -5.77 -36.17 -6.21
C SER A 291 -6.06 -36.09 -4.71
N LEU A 292 -5.18 -35.40 -3.98
CA LEU A 292 -5.43 -34.98 -2.61
C LEU A 292 -6.12 -33.62 -2.60
N VAL A 293 -7.27 -33.54 -1.96
CA VAL A 293 -8.10 -32.33 -1.93
C VAL A 293 -8.47 -31.96 -0.50
N ARG A 294 -8.50 -30.66 -0.20
CA ARG A 294 -8.96 -30.11 1.08
C ARG A 294 -10.26 -29.36 0.86
N ASP A 295 -11.32 -29.80 1.54
CA ASP A 295 -12.57 -29.07 1.59
C ASP A 295 -12.36 -27.74 2.33
N SER A 296 -12.53 -26.62 1.64
CA SER A 296 -12.33 -25.28 2.20
C SER A 296 -13.25 -24.97 3.39
N SER A 297 -14.41 -25.63 3.49
CA SER A 297 -15.38 -25.42 4.57
C SER A 297 -15.08 -26.20 5.85
N THR A 298 -14.49 -27.41 5.73
CA THR A 298 -14.23 -28.29 6.88
C THR A 298 -12.75 -28.48 7.19
N LEU A 299 -11.88 -28.02 6.29
CA LEU A 299 -10.43 -28.20 6.29
C LEU A 299 -9.98 -29.69 6.27
N ARG A 300 -10.93 -30.61 6.07
CA ARG A 300 -10.67 -32.05 5.97
C ARG A 300 -10.03 -32.36 4.63
N ILE A 301 -9.07 -33.28 4.66
CA ILE A 301 -8.33 -33.72 3.48
C ILE A 301 -8.87 -35.08 3.03
N TYR A 302 -9.14 -35.20 1.74
CA TYR A 302 -9.63 -36.41 1.12
C TYR A 302 -8.71 -36.84 -0.02
N LEU A 303 -8.58 -38.15 -0.20
CA LEU A 303 -8.14 -38.74 -1.46
C LEU A 303 -9.36 -38.93 -2.36
N ILE A 304 -9.30 -38.40 -3.58
CA ILE A 304 -10.27 -38.68 -4.64
C ILE A 304 -9.84 -39.95 -5.40
N ASP A 305 -10.77 -40.88 -5.57
CA ASP A 305 -10.57 -42.14 -6.26
C ASP A 305 -11.84 -42.53 -7.03
N GLY A 306 -11.88 -42.20 -8.31
CA GLY A 306 -13.06 -42.23 -9.15
C GLY A 306 -14.16 -41.36 -8.55
N LYS A 307 -15.31 -41.98 -8.23
CA LYS A 307 -16.46 -41.29 -7.61
C LYS A 307 -16.45 -41.32 -6.08
N ILE A 308 -15.36 -41.78 -5.47
CA ILE A 308 -15.24 -41.97 -4.02
C ILE A 308 -14.25 -40.95 -3.44
N LYS A 309 -14.61 -40.33 -2.33
CA LYS A 309 -13.68 -39.57 -1.48
C LYS A 309 -13.39 -40.33 -0.19
N ARG A 310 -12.12 -40.42 0.21
CA ARG A 310 -11.71 -41.06 1.47
C ARG A 310 -10.99 -40.07 2.37
N HIS A 311 -11.53 -39.84 3.56
CA HIS A 311 -10.95 -38.89 4.53
C HIS A 311 -9.62 -39.42 5.06
N ILE A 312 -8.56 -38.62 4.97
CA ILE A 312 -7.24 -38.92 5.53
C ILE A 312 -7.20 -38.43 6.97
N GLN A 313 -6.95 -39.34 7.91
CA GLN A 313 -7.11 -39.07 9.34
C GLN A 313 -5.80 -38.79 10.07
N THR A 314 -4.65 -39.12 9.48
CA THR A 314 -3.35 -39.00 10.14
C THR A 314 -2.31 -38.30 9.27
N LEU A 315 -1.37 -37.62 9.93
CA LEU A 315 -0.24 -36.98 9.25
C LEU A 315 0.67 -37.99 8.53
N PRO A 316 1.06 -39.15 9.12
CA PRO A 316 1.87 -40.14 8.40
C PRO A 316 1.22 -40.60 7.09
N THR A 317 -0.09 -40.85 7.10
CA THR A 317 -0.84 -41.18 5.89
C THR A 317 -0.85 -40.03 4.90
N LEU A 318 -1.12 -38.80 5.34
CA LEU A 318 -1.05 -37.63 4.47
C LEU A 318 0.33 -37.47 3.83
N PHE A 319 1.42 -37.64 4.59
CA PHE A 319 2.78 -37.57 4.06
C PHE A 319 3.06 -38.66 3.02
N GLY A 320 2.63 -39.90 3.29
CA GLY A 320 2.78 -41.01 2.34
C GLY A 320 2.04 -40.76 1.03
N TYR A 321 0.78 -40.33 1.12
CA TYR A 321 -0.01 -39.99 -0.07
C TYR A 321 0.48 -38.72 -0.77
N GLY A 322 1.01 -37.74 -0.03
CA GLY A 322 1.58 -36.51 -0.60
C GLY A 322 2.83 -36.78 -1.46
N GLN A 323 3.63 -37.79 -1.11
CA GLN A 323 4.73 -38.26 -1.96
C GLN A 323 4.26 -38.93 -3.25
N LEU A 324 3.09 -39.59 -3.22
CA LEU A 324 2.54 -40.32 -4.37
C LEU A 324 1.74 -39.43 -5.31
N TYR A 325 0.96 -38.51 -4.76
CA TYR A 325 -0.08 -37.76 -5.48
C TYR A 325 0.14 -36.24 -5.48
N GLY A 326 1.21 -35.77 -4.83
CA GLY A 326 1.58 -34.37 -4.80
C GLY A 326 0.84 -33.55 -3.75
N SER A 327 0.77 -32.24 -4.00
CA SER A 327 0.23 -31.25 -3.06
C SER A 327 -1.29 -31.38 -2.89
N VAL A 328 -1.75 -30.98 -1.71
CA VAL A 328 -3.18 -30.90 -1.40
C VAL A 328 -3.78 -29.67 -2.09
N ILE A 329 -4.81 -29.88 -2.89
CA ILE A 329 -5.54 -28.83 -3.61
C ILE A 329 -6.70 -28.36 -2.73
N ASN A 330 -6.82 -27.06 -2.45
CA ASN A 330 -8.00 -26.53 -1.76
C ASN A 330 -9.16 -26.47 -2.74
N VAL A 331 -10.30 -27.03 -2.37
CA VAL A 331 -11.48 -27.14 -3.23
C VAL A 331 -12.72 -26.70 -2.48
N SER A 332 -13.74 -26.33 -3.24
CA SER A 332 -15.04 -25.95 -2.72
C SER A 332 -15.76 -27.13 -2.06
N ASN A 333 -16.64 -26.81 -1.11
CA ASN A 333 -17.56 -27.81 -0.58
C ASN A 333 -18.47 -28.38 -1.69
N LYS A 334 -18.84 -27.55 -2.67
CA LYS A 334 -19.65 -27.94 -3.81
C LYS A 334 -18.99 -29.05 -4.61
N PHE A 335 -17.72 -28.92 -4.95
CA PHE A 335 -16.93 -29.96 -5.62
C PHE A 335 -16.91 -31.25 -4.78
N ILE A 336 -16.54 -31.16 -3.51
CA ILE A 336 -16.43 -32.30 -2.60
C ILE A 336 -17.77 -33.04 -2.42
N SER A 337 -18.89 -32.32 -2.45
CA SER A 337 -20.24 -32.90 -2.27
C SER A 337 -20.66 -33.85 -3.38
N GLN A 338 -19.99 -33.81 -4.54
CA GLN A 338 -20.29 -34.66 -5.69
C GLN A 338 -19.76 -36.10 -5.53
N PHE A 339 -18.84 -36.32 -4.59
CA PHE A 339 -18.21 -37.62 -4.35
C PHE A 339 -18.87 -38.40 -3.22
N THR A 340 -18.95 -39.73 -3.39
CA THR A 340 -19.47 -40.65 -2.37
C THR A 340 -18.43 -40.90 -1.28
N ASN A 341 -18.85 -40.97 -0.02
CA ASN A 341 -17.94 -41.29 1.09
C ASN A 341 -17.46 -42.74 1.01
N GLY A 342 -16.15 -42.93 1.00
CA GLY A 342 -15.49 -44.23 1.21
C GLY A 342 -15.02 -44.41 2.65
N GLN A 343 -14.46 -45.58 2.93
CA GLN A 343 -13.81 -45.82 4.23
C GLN A 343 -12.65 -44.83 4.44
N PRO A 344 -12.53 -44.21 5.63
CA PRO A 344 -11.39 -43.36 5.97
C PRO A 344 -10.05 -44.11 5.86
N ILE A 345 -8.97 -43.36 5.65
CA ILE A 345 -7.60 -43.87 5.60
C ILE A 345 -6.88 -43.36 6.86
N GLY A 346 -6.44 -44.30 7.69
CA GLY A 346 -5.75 -44.08 8.96
C GLY A 346 -4.26 -44.27 8.83
#